data_AF-A0A5X6YQK0-F1
#
_entry.id   AF-A0A5X6YQK0-F1
#
_cell.length_a   1.000
_cell.length_b   1.000
_cell.length_c   1.000
_cell.angle_alpha   90.00
_cell.angle_beta   90.00
_cell.angle_gamma   90.00
#
_symmetry.space_group_name_H-M   'P 1'
#
loop_
_entity.id
_entity.type
_entity.pdbx_description
1 polymer ?
#
loop_
_entity_poly.entity_id
_entity_poly.type
_entity_poly.pdbx_seq_one_letter_code
_entity_poly.pdbx_strand_id
1 'polypeptide(L)'
;MKKKRIMSNKSQHNDQTNKNEKAPFLLANPQYYISRATLKKALDNREFYPWFQPIVCSKNAKIVGCEVLARWERPGGVILPSEFIPSTEKYRLTTPLIIQLMHKTGYMVNKMRNILPEGFHFGVNVCAMDITNPDFVCESIKLNNILKKRGVGLIIEIT
;
A
#
# COMPACT_ATOMS: atom_id res chain seq x y z
N MET A 1 -50.77 14.95 53.41
CA MET A 1 -51.24 15.89 52.38
C MET A 1 -50.05 16.43 51.58
N LYS A 2 -50.14 16.34 50.24
CA LYS A 2 -49.37 17.03 49.18
C LYS A 2 -47.83 16.87 49.14
N LYS A 3 -47.39 15.97 48.24
CA LYS A 3 -46.05 15.92 47.61
C LYS A 3 -45.73 17.27 46.93
N LYS A 4 -44.56 17.85 47.19
CA LYS A 4 -43.98 18.94 46.37
C LYS A 4 -42.76 18.43 45.62
N ARG A 5 -42.71 18.88 44.38
CA ARG A 5 -42.05 18.32 43.20
C ARG A 5 -40.68 18.96 43.01
N ILE A 6 -39.74 18.13 42.59
CA ILE A 6 -38.37 18.44 42.16
C ILE A 6 -38.38 19.55 41.11
N MET A 7 -37.56 20.59 41.31
CA MET A 7 -37.11 21.50 40.25
C MET A 7 -35.58 21.39 40.16
N SER A 8 -35.09 20.61 39.19
CA SER A 8 -33.75 20.76 38.65
C SER A 8 -33.88 21.40 37.26
N ASN A 9 -32.99 22.36 37.00
CA ASN A 9 -32.95 23.21 35.82
C ASN A 9 -33.10 22.45 34.51
N LYS A 10 -34.13 22.81 33.72
CA LYS A 10 -34.14 22.64 32.26
C LYS A 10 -33.75 23.98 31.63
N SER A 11 -32.54 24.07 31.09
CA SER A 11 -32.19 25.06 30.08
C SER A 11 -31.71 24.34 28.84
N GLN A 12 -32.66 24.20 27.92
CA GLN A 12 -32.54 24.30 26.47
C GLN A 12 -31.65 23.27 25.73
N HIS A 13 -32.38 22.42 25.00
CA HIS A 13 -31.99 21.81 23.74
C HIS A 13 -31.09 22.73 22.89
N ASN A 14 -29.95 22.18 22.47
CA ASN A 14 -29.47 22.36 21.11
C ASN A 14 -29.08 20.97 20.59
N ASP A 15 -30.06 20.27 20.02
CA ASP A 15 -29.83 19.16 19.10
C ASP A 15 -29.21 19.73 17.83
N GLN A 16 -27.90 19.96 17.85
CA GLN A 16 -27.09 19.97 16.64
C GLN A 16 -26.47 18.59 16.52
N THR A 17 -27.20 17.72 15.83
CA THR A 17 -26.69 16.48 15.28
C THR A 17 -25.44 16.81 14.46
N ASN A 18 -24.29 16.52 15.05
CA ASN A 18 -22.99 16.76 14.45
C ASN A 18 -22.84 15.83 13.26
N LYS A 19 -23.22 16.31 12.07
CA LYS A 19 -23.04 15.67 10.76
C LYS A 19 -21.55 15.65 10.36
N ASN A 20 -20.72 15.06 11.22
CA ASN A 20 -19.31 14.78 10.95
C ASN A 20 -18.99 13.30 11.22
N GLU A 21 -19.92 12.42 10.82
CA GLU A 21 -19.53 11.09 10.40
C GLU A 21 -18.70 11.24 9.12
N LYS A 22 -17.38 11.37 9.27
CA LYS A 22 -16.45 11.28 8.15
C LYS A 22 -16.63 9.90 7.53
N ALA A 23 -17.33 9.86 6.39
CA ALA A 23 -17.51 8.66 5.60
C ALA A 23 -16.13 8.01 5.35
N PRO A 24 -15.98 6.71 5.65
CA PRO A 24 -14.79 5.97 5.25
C PRO A 24 -14.82 5.80 3.73
N PHE A 25 -13.63 5.72 3.12
CA PHE A 25 -13.43 5.30 1.72
C PHE A 25 -13.67 6.39 0.67
N LEU A 26 -12.64 7.22 0.45
CA LEU A 26 -12.52 8.07 -0.74
C LEU A 26 -12.39 7.19 -1.99
N LEU A 27 -13.53 6.90 -2.63
CA LEU A 27 -13.58 6.59 -4.06
C LEU A 27 -13.01 7.80 -4.82
N ALA A 28 -12.13 7.54 -5.78
CA ALA A 28 -11.36 8.51 -6.55
C ALA A 28 -12.17 9.77 -6.94
N ASN A 29 -11.85 10.91 -6.33
CA ASN A 29 -12.36 12.20 -6.77
C ASN A 29 -11.62 12.61 -8.06
N PRO A 30 -12.29 12.72 -9.23
CA PRO A 30 -11.63 12.99 -10.52
C PRO A 30 -10.86 14.32 -10.58
N GLN A 31 -11.07 15.21 -9.61
CA GLN A 31 -10.48 16.54 -9.56
C GLN A 31 -8.99 16.57 -9.12
N TYR A 32 -8.41 15.46 -8.64
CA TYR A 32 -7.06 15.45 -8.04
C TYR A 32 -6.08 14.43 -8.64
N TYR A 33 -6.19 14.13 -9.94
CA TYR A 33 -5.16 13.32 -10.60
C TYR A 33 -3.81 14.04 -10.57
N ILE A 34 -2.82 13.40 -9.95
CA ILE A 34 -1.41 13.80 -10.03
C ILE A 34 -0.98 13.77 -11.49
N SER A 35 -0.32 14.82 -11.98
CA SER A 35 0.03 14.91 -13.40
C SER A 35 1.01 13.80 -13.85
N ARG A 36 0.91 13.40 -15.13
CA ARG A 36 1.85 12.44 -15.74
C ARG A 36 3.31 12.89 -15.62
N ALA A 37 3.58 14.18 -15.76
CA ALA A 37 4.94 14.72 -15.65
C ALA A 37 5.48 14.58 -14.22
N THR A 38 4.66 14.84 -13.21
CA THR A 38 5.02 14.65 -11.81
C THR A 38 5.33 13.18 -11.50
N LEU A 39 4.49 12.25 -11.96
CA LEU A 39 4.71 10.81 -11.75
C LEU A 39 5.96 10.30 -12.47
N LYS A 40 6.21 10.73 -13.71
CA LYS A 40 7.45 10.40 -14.42
C LYS A 40 8.67 10.91 -13.67
N LYS A 41 8.65 12.16 -13.22
CA LYS A 41 9.74 12.73 -12.42
C LYS A 41 9.98 11.93 -11.14
N ALA A 42 8.92 11.51 -10.45
CA ALA A 42 9.04 10.67 -9.25
C ALA A 42 9.64 9.28 -9.56
N LEU A 43 9.27 8.67 -10.69
CA LEU A 43 9.85 7.42 -11.16
C LEU A 43 11.34 7.58 -11.46
N ASP A 44 11.71 8.65 -12.19
CA ASP A 44 13.09 8.98 -12.55
C ASP A 44 13.94 9.22 -11.30
N ASN A 45 13.39 9.93 -10.30
CA ASN A 45 14.01 10.19 -9.01
C ASN A 45 14.03 8.99 -8.05
N ARG A 46 13.47 7.85 -8.46
CA ARG A 46 13.35 6.64 -7.63
C ARG A 46 12.61 6.87 -6.30
N GLU A 47 11.53 7.65 -6.31
CA GLU A 47 10.80 8.06 -5.10
C GLU A 47 9.78 7.03 -4.58
N PHE A 48 9.51 5.94 -5.31
CA PHE A 48 8.59 4.89 -4.86
C PHE A 48 9.33 3.79 -4.10
N TYR A 49 8.97 3.58 -2.84
CA TYR A 49 9.60 2.63 -1.92
C TYR A 49 8.65 1.50 -1.51
N PRO A 50 9.19 0.28 -1.32
CA PRO A 50 8.42 -0.83 -0.78
C PRO A 50 8.28 -0.70 0.74
N TRP A 51 7.04 -0.76 1.22
CA TRP A 51 6.73 -1.08 2.61
C TRP A 51 6.20 -2.50 2.68
N PHE A 52 6.40 -3.18 3.82
CA PHE A 52 6.09 -4.59 3.96
C PHE A 52 4.99 -4.79 5.00
N GLN A 53 3.83 -5.28 4.55
CA GLN A 53 2.74 -5.67 5.45
C GLN A 53 2.88 -7.16 5.81
N PRO A 54 3.10 -7.54 7.08
CA PRO A 54 3.27 -8.94 7.45
C PRO A 54 2.02 -9.79 7.20
N ILE A 55 2.22 -11.00 6.70
CA ILE A 55 1.19 -12.03 6.57
C ILE A 55 1.38 -13.03 7.72
N VAL A 56 0.33 -13.24 8.51
CA VAL A 56 0.36 -14.06 9.73
C VAL A 56 -0.45 -15.34 9.51
N CYS A 57 0.16 -16.49 9.80
CA CYS A 57 -0.52 -17.78 9.78
C CYS A 57 -1.54 -17.86 10.93
N SER A 58 -2.81 -18.04 10.61
CA SER A 58 -3.90 -18.10 11.60
C SER A 58 -3.78 -19.27 12.58
N LYS A 59 -3.12 -20.37 12.17
CA LYS A 59 -3.00 -21.58 13.00
C LYS A 59 -1.98 -21.44 14.14
N ASN A 60 -0.93 -20.65 13.96
CA ASN A 60 0.20 -20.60 14.89
C ASN A 60 0.77 -19.20 15.13
N ALA A 61 0.11 -18.16 14.62
CA ALA A 61 0.49 -16.75 14.72
C ALA A 61 1.91 -16.41 14.21
N LYS A 62 2.55 -17.30 13.46
CA LYS A 62 3.86 -17.03 12.86
C LYS A 62 3.72 -16.17 11.61
N ILE A 63 4.66 -15.25 11.42
CA ILE A 63 4.77 -14.51 10.16
C ILE A 63 5.29 -15.47 9.09
N VAL A 64 4.55 -15.58 7.99
CA VAL A 64 4.83 -16.49 6.87
C VAL A 64 5.15 -15.76 5.57
N GLY A 65 5.09 -14.44 5.57
CA GLY A 65 5.38 -13.64 4.40
C GLY A 65 5.09 -12.17 4.64
N CYS A 66 5.17 -11.39 3.58
CA CYS A 66 4.69 -10.02 3.58
C CYS A 66 4.25 -9.59 2.19
N GLU A 67 3.31 -8.66 2.16
CA GLU A 67 2.89 -7.96 0.95
C GLU A 67 3.76 -6.72 0.75
N VAL A 68 4.26 -6.53 -0.48
CA VAL A 68 5.07 -5.39 -0.92
C VAL A 68 4.13 -4.30 -1.39
N LEU A 69 3.98 -3.27 -0.55
CA LEU A 69 3.08 -2.15 -0.78
C LEU A 69 3.86 -0.92 -1.20
N ALA A 70 3.41 -0.29 -2.28
CA ALA A 70 3.99 0.95 -2.76
C ALA A 70 3.83 2.08 -1.73
N ARG A 71 4.85 2.91 -1.56
CA ARG A 71 4.77 4.21 -0.92
C ARG A 71 5.53 5.21 -1.75
N TRP A 72 4.98 6.40 -1.94
CA TRP A 72 5.72 7.47 -2.59
C TRP A 72 6.33 8.35 -1.51
N GLU A 73 7.64 8.19 -1.32
CA GLU A 73 8.41 8.95 -0.35
C GLU A 73 8.99 10.20 -1.00
N ARG A 74 8.67 11.36 -0.46
CA ARG A 74 9.12 12.66 -0.99
C ARG A 74 9.54 13.58 0.15
N PRO A 75 10.32 14.65 -0.14
CA PRO A 75 10.52 15.71 0.83
C PRO A 75 9.16 16.23 1.32
N GLY A 76 8.91 16.13 2.63
CA GLY A 76 7.67 16.54 3.27
C GLY A 76 6.70 15.41 3.65
N GLY A 77 6.97 14.15 3.28
CA GLY A 77 6.22 13.01 3.80
C GLY A 77 6.02 11.86 2.83
N VAL A 78 5.13 10.94 3.24
CA VAL A 78 4.76 9.74 2.47
C VAL A 78 3.37 9.93 1.90
N ILE A 79 3.22 9.70 0.60
CA ILE A 79 1.92 9.66 -0.10
C ILE A 79 1.48 8.20 -0.24
N LEU A 80 0.21 7.92 0.06
CA LEU A 80 -0.34 6.57 0.06
C LEU A 80 -0.76 6.12 -1.35
N PRO A 81 -0.79 4.80 -1.63
CA PRO A 81 -1.21 4.25 -2.93
C PRO A 81 -2.53 4.78 -3.46
N SER A 82 -3.53 4.95 -2.60
CA SER A 82 -4.85 5.44 -2.98
C SER A 82 -4.83 6.82 -3.63
N GLU A 83 -3.78 7.61 -3.38
CA GLU A 83 -3.64 8.98 -3.91
C GLU A 83 -2.92 9.01 -5.27
N PHE A 84 -2.08 8.03 -5.59
CA PHE A 84 -1.28 8.06 -6.83
C PHE A 84 -1.51 6.88 -7.78
N ILE A 85 -1.92 5.71 -7.31
CA ILE A 85 -2.15 4.52 -8.15
C ILE A 85 -3.19 4.80 -9.25
N PRO A 86 -4.34 5.45 -8.98
CA PRO A 86 -5.30 5.76 -10.05
C PRO A 86 -4.70 6.62 -11.17
N SER A 87 -3.82 7.57 -10.84
CA SER A 87 -3.08 8.35 -11.84
C SER A 87 -2.07 7.47 -12.59
N THR A 88 -1.31 6.65 -11.87
CA THR A 88 -0.31 5.75 -12.45
C THR A 88 -0.95 4.79 -13.46
N GLU A 89 -2.08 4.17 -13.13
CA GLU A 89 -2.88 3.33 -14.03
C GLU A 89 -3.36 4.09 -15.25
N LYS A 90 -4.00 5.26 -15.04
CA LYS A 90 -4.49 6.13 -16.11
C LYS A 90 -3.41 6.49 -17.12
N TYR A 91 -2.17 6.71 -16.67
CA TYR A 91 -1.05 7.08 -17.53
C TYR A 91 -0.17 5.90 -17.99
N ARG A 92 -0.57 4.66 -17.67
CA ARG A 92 0.18 3.43 -17.98
C ARG A 92 1.61 3.46 -17.45
N LEU A 93 1.75 3.88 -16.19
CA LEU A 93 3.03 4.00 -15.48
C LEU A 93 3.19 2.94 -14.37
N THR A 94 2.32 1.93 -14.33
CA THR A 94 2.29 0.88 -13.29
C THR A 94 3.48 -0.06 -13.42
N THR A 95 3.80 -0.55 -14.62
CA THR A 95 5.00 -1.38 -14.85
C THR A 95 6.29 -0.74 -14.28
N PRO A 96 6.70 0.50 -14.65
CA PRO A 96 7.95 1.08 -14.14
C PRO A 96 7.92 1.32 -12.62
N LEU A 97 6.74 1.59 -12.05
CA LEU A 97 6.57 1.70 -10.60
C LEU A 97 6.83 0.35 -9.91
N ILE A 98 6.19 -0.72 -10.38
CA ILE A 98 6.34 -2.06 -9.81
C ILE A 98 7.79 -2.54 -9.93
N ILE A 99 8.44 -2.34 -11.09
CA ILE A 99 9.85 -2.69 -11.29
C ILE A 99 10.75 -1.98 -10.25
N GLN A 100 10.47 -0.71 -9.96
CA GLN A 100 11.21 0.03 -8.94
C GLN A 100 11.05 -0.58 -7.54
N LEU A 101 9.84 -1.02 -7.18
CA LEU A 101 9.58 -1.72 -5.92
C LEU A 101 10.29 -3.09 -5.88
N MET A 102 10.27 -3.84 -6.98
CA MET A 102 10.97 -5.13 -7.08
C MET A 102 12.48 -4.97 -6.90
N HIS A 103 13.09 -3.97 -7.54
CA HIS A 103 14.51 -3.67 -7.41
C HIS A 103 14.89 -3.35 -5.97
N LYS A 104 14.12 -2.48 -5.31
CA LYS A 104 14.36 -2.11 -3.91
C LYS A 104 14.14 -3.29 -2.97
N THR A 105 13.11 -4.09 -3.19
CA THR A 105 12.84 -5.31 -2.43
C THR A 105 14.00 -6.30 -2.54
N GLY A 106 14.45 -6.59 -3.76
CA GLY A 106 15.59 -7.48 -3.99
C GLY A 106 16.88 -6.95 -3.36
N TYR A 107 17.12 -5.63 -3.42
CA TYR A 107 18.26 -5.01 -2.74
C TYR A 107 18.19 -5.20 -1.22
N MET A 108 17.04 -4.90 -0.60
CA MET A 108 16.84 -5.05 0.84
C MET A 108 17.04 -6.50 1.27
N VAL A 109 16.43 -7.46 0.56
CA VAL A 109 16.59 -8.90 0.83
C VAL A 109 18.04 -9.35 0.73
N ASN A 110 18.79 -8.87 -0.27
CA ASN A 110 20.21 -9.17 -0.38
C ASN A 110 21.07 -8.54 0.71
N LYS A 111 20.63 -7.45 1.34
CA LYS A 111 21.36 -6.78 2.43
C LYS A 111 20.97 -7.31 3.82
N MET A 112 19.82 -7.99 3.95
CA MET A 112 19.42 -8.59 5.22
C MET A 112 20.43 -9.65 5.67
N ARG A 113 20.83 -9.55 6.94
CA ARG A 113 21.69 -10.53 7.64
C ARG A 113 20.86 -11.65 8.29
N ASN A 114 19.62 -11.35 8.65
CA ASN A 114 18.74 -12.30 9.31
C ASN A 114 18.28 -13.37 8.33
N ILE A 115 18.15 -14.59 8.83
CA ILE A 115 17.51 -15.70 8.13
C ILE A 115 16.00 -15.48 8.25
N LEU A 116 15.31 -15.46 7.11
CA LEU A 116 13.85 -15.44 7.09
C LEU A 116 13.32 -16.85 7.36
N PRO A 117 12.11 -16.99 7.96
CA PRO A 117 11.50 -18.29 8.19
C PRO A 117 11.42 -19.13 6.91
N GLU A 118 11.52 -20.45 7.05
CA GLU A 118 11.27 -21.36 5.93
C GLU A 118 9.85 -21.15 5.38
N GLY A 119 9.73 -21.13 4.05
CA GLY A 119 8.45 -20.86 3.38
C GLY A 119 8.01 -19.40 3.39
N PHE A 120 8.85 -18.47 3.87
CA PHE A 120 8.55 -17.04 3.80
C PHE A 120 8.41 -16.58 2.35
N HIS A 121 7.46 -15.68 2.07
CA HIS A 121 7.24 -15.13 0.73
C HIS A 121 7.05 -13.62 0.72
N PHE A 122 7.37 -13.01 -0.42
CA PHE A 122 7.05 -11.62 -0.74
C PHE A 122 5.95 -11.60 -1.81
N GLY A 123 4.79 -11.01 -1.48
CA GLY A 123 3.69 -10.77 -2.41
C GLY A 123 3.84 -9.42 -3.11
N VAL A 124 3.74 -9.36 -4.44
CA VAL A 124 3.80 -8.11 -5.20
C VAL A 124 2.50 -7.95 -5.98
N ASN A 125 1.82 -6.83 -5.76
CA ASN A 125 0.63 -6.44 -6.51
C ASN A 125 0.99 -6.04 -7.94
N VAL A 126 0.22 -6.55 -8.90
CA VAL A 126 0.34 -6.22 -10.32
C VAL A 126 -1.04 -5.99 -10.92
N CYS A 127 -1.16 -4.92 -11.70
CA CYS A 127 -2.35 -4.69 -12.51
C CYS A 127 -2.44 -5.76 -13.60
N ALA A 128 -3.63 -6.33 -13.84
CA ALA A 128 -3.81 -7.39 -14.84
C ALA A 128 -3.22 -7.05 -16.23
N MET A 129 -3.24 -5.78 -16.62
CA MET A 129 -2.68 -5.32 -17.91
C MET A 129 -1.15 -5.38 -18.02
N ASP A 130 -0.43 -5.44 -16.90
CA ASP A 130 1.04 -5.47 -16.86
C ASP A 130 1.61 -6.89 -16.89
N ILE A 131 0.78 -7.93 -16.66
CA ILE A 131 1.27 -9.31 -16.49
C ILE A 131 1.96 -9.88 -17.73
N THR A 132 1.58 -9.39 -18.91
CA THR A 132 2.18 -9.78 -20.20
C THR A 132 3.29 -8.83 -20.65
N ASN A 133 3.59 -7.77 -19.88
CA ASN A 133 4.65 -6.84 -20.22
C ASN A 133 6.01 -7.55 -20.12
N PRO A 134 6.82 -7.61 -21.21
CA PRO A 134 8.11 -8.31 -21.20
C PRO A 134 9.08 -7.79 -20.14
N ASP A 135 9.07 -6.49 -19.84
CA ASP A 135 9.92 -5.90 -18.82
C ASP A 135 9.50 -6.39 -17.43
N PHE A 136 8.19 -6.41 -17.15
CA PHE A 136 7.66 -6.95 -15.89
C PHE A 136 8.05 -8.43 -15.72
N VAL A 137 7.90 -9.24 -16.77
CA VAL A 137 8.26 -10.67 -16.73
C VAL A 137 9.76 -10.85 -16.45
N CYS A 138 10.60 -10.10 -17.17
CA CYS A 138 12.05 -10.14 -17.01
C CYS A 138 12.47 -9.78 -15.58
N GLU A 139 11.91 -8.69 -15.03
CA GLU A 139 12.24 -8.23 -13.68
C GLU A 139 11.68 -9.15 -12.59
N SER A 140 10.51 -9.76 -12.82
CA SER A 140 9.94 -10.78 -11.91
C SER A 140 10.84 -12.01 -11.80
N ILE A 141 11.41 -12.47 -12.92
CA ILE A 141 12.37 -13.59 -12.95
C ILE A 141 13.63 -13.21 -12.17
N LYS A 142 14.16 -12.00 -12.37
CA LYS A 142 15.35 -11.51 -11.63
C LYS A 142 15.10 -11.46 -10.13
N LEU A 143 13.96 -10.91 -9.69
CA LEU A 143 13.59 -10.87 -8.28
C LEU A 143 13.45 -12.29 -7.72
N ASN A 144 12.71 -13.18 -8.39
CA ASN A 144 12.55 -14.56 -7.95
C ASN A 144 13.89 -15.28 -7.76
N ASN A 145 14.86 -15.05 -8.64
CA ASN A 145 16.20 -15.62 -8.51
C ASN A 145 16.95 -15.08 -7.28
N ILE A 146 16.77 -13.81 -6.93
CA ILE A 146 17.31 -13.22 -5.70
C ILE A 146 16.66 -13.87 -4.46
N LEU A 147 15.32 -13.96 -4.46
CA LEU A 147 14.56 -14.51 -3.34
C LEU A 147 14.85 -16.00 -3.12
N LYS A 148 14.91 -16.80 -4.19
CA LYS A 148 15.25 -18.23 -4.11
C LYS A 148 16.62 -18.50 -3.49
N LYS A 149 17.62 -17.67 -3.77
CA LYS A 149 18.96 -17.77 -3.14
C LYS A 149 18.91 -17.55 -1.62
N ARG A 150 17.84 -16.93 -1.10
CA ARG A 150 17.58 -16.73 0.32
C ARG A 150 16.56 -17.72 0.89
N GLY A 151 16.12 -18.71 0.11
CA GLY A 151 15.12 -19.68 0.54
C GLY A 151 13.70 -19.11 0.70
N VAL A 152 13.41 -17.98 0.06
CA VAL A 152 12.10 -17.30 0.15
C VAL A 152 11.43 -17.21 -1.21
N GLY A 153 10.09 -17.18 -1.21
CA GLY A 153 9.25 -17.19 -2.41
C GLY A 153 8.84 -15.81 -2.91
N LEU A 154 8.49 -15.74 -4.19
CA LEU A 154 7.78 -14.62 -4.81
C LEU A 154 6.32 -15.04 -5.06
N ILE A 155 5.37 -14.23 -4.64
CA ILE A 155 3.95 -14.34 -5.01
C ILE A 155 3.60 -13.11 -5.86
N ILE A 156 2.87 -13.34 -6.95
CA ILE A 156 2.32 -12.27 -7.79
C ILE A 156 0.82 -12.23 -7.54
N GLU A 157 0.34 -11.07 -7.11
CA GLU A 157 -1.06 -10.82 -6.77
C GLU A 157 -1.67 -9.97 -7.87
N ILE A 158 -2.67 -10.50 -8.57
CA ILE A 158 -3.33 -9.78 -9.66
C ILE A 158 -4.47 -8.97 -9.07
N THR A 159 -4.41 -7.66 -9.27
CA THR A 159 -5.43 -6.68 -8.86
C THR A 159 -6.14 -6.05 -10.05
#